data_AF-A0A7X4FS61-F1
#
_entry.id   AF-A0A7X4FS61-F1
#
_cell.length_a   1.000
_cell.length_b   1.000
_cell.length_c   1.000
_cell.angle_alpha   90.00
_cell.angle_beta   90.00
_cell.angle_gamma   90.00
#
_symmetry.space_group_name_H-M   'P 1'
#
loop_
_entity.id
_entity.type
_entity.pdbx_description
1 polymer ?
#
loop_
_entity_poly.entity_id
_entity_poly.type
_entity_poly.pdbx_seq_one_letter_code
_entity_poly.pdbx_strand_id
1 'polypeptide(L)'
;MEQRSDLGPWRYEVWDTKLARHAKASAVLQLAMYSELLEAVQGKAPAEMHLALGGVMREKLSFRVADYAAYYRSVARGFEALLDDTGPSFPVPTKPEPVEHCDVCRWSAECREQWRADDDLSLVANLTSVQRHALHAIDVTTRTGLAEPATPLPDRIPGAGREALAHIRAQAEIQVRGEREGRVIAERIPPARDRAGALVPNNGLLMLPEPSPGDLFFDIEGDPFFGSNEVDGIDYLFGVIEPGRAGPDGQPAFHAFWSIEGGTVTTAGERAAFEALIDLVTDRLRTDPNLHVYHDAWYEPTAVKRLAGRYGTREEEVDRLLRGGVFVDLYRAVRQGIRASVESYSIKRLEPLYGFEREVDLRDAGTSIVEFETWLELGRGDERNDLLAQIAGYNRDDCISTLRLRDWLEEQRAALAAELGDLPRPTVPEPEQVEDSEAQQVVKRTRRRACRRVA
;
A
#
# COMPACT_ATOMS: atom_id res chain seq x y z
N MET A 1 32.08 7.42 -28.68
CA MET A 1 33.45 7.99 -28.54
C MET A 1 34.20 7.88 -29.87
N GLU A 2 35.13 8.81 -30.17
CA GLU A 2 36.03 8.73 -31.34
C GLU A 2 37.03 7.59 -31.17
N GLN A 3 36.56 6.37 -31.41
CA GLN A 3 37.34 5.16 -31.34
C GLN A 3 36.76 4.19 -32.35
N ARG A 4 37.57 3.75 -33.31
CA ARG A 4 37.11 2.90 -34.41
C ARG A 4 36.51 1.59 -33.90
N SER A 5 35.35 1.22 -34.42
CA SER A 5 34.65 -0.06 -34.26
C SER A 5 34.29 -0.62 -35.65
N ASP A 6 33.64 -1.78 -35.71
CA ASP A 6 33.14 -2.35 -36.96
C ASP A 6 31.98 -1.53 -37.57
N LEU A 7 31.39 -0.62 -36.79
CA LEU A 7 30.34 0.32 -37.22
C LEU A 7 30.91 1.68 -37.70
N GLY A 8 32.23 1.81 -37.80
CA GLY A 8 32.90 2.99 -38.35
C GLY A 8 33.86 3.66 -37.37
N PRO A 9 34.04 5.00 -37.44
CA PRO A 9 35.05 5.70 -36.63
C PRO A 9 34.64 5.85 -35.15
N TRP A 10 33.46 5.36 -34.77
CA TRP A 10 32.88 5.53 -33.45
C TRP A 10 32.73 4.20 -32.72
N ARG A 11 32.88 4.24 -31.40
CA ARG A 11 32.49 3.17 -30.47
C ARG A 11 31.27 3.64 -29.70
N TYR A 12 30.27 2.78 -29.64
CA TYR A 12 28.97 3.05 -29.04
C TYR A 12 28.89 2.41 -27.66
N GLU A 13 28.09 3.03 -26.80
CA GLU A 13 27.80 2.57 -25.44
C GLU A 13 26.28 2.56 -25.25
N VAL A 14 25.80 1.63 -24.42
CA VAL A 14 24.37 1.41 -24.25
C VAL A 14 23.77 2.45 -23.30
N TRP A 15 22.59 2.94 -23.65
CA TRP A 15 21.72 3.72 -22.78
C TRP A 15 20.36 3.02 -22.67
N ASP A 16 19.84 2.92 -21.45
CA ASP A 16 18.45 2.53 -21.20
C ASP A 16 17.79 3.54 -20.27
N THR A 17 16.50 3.80 -20.47
CA THR A 17 15.71 4.73 -19.65
C THR A 17 14.72 3.95 -18.80
N LYS A 18 14.66 4.26 -17.50
CA LYS A 18 13.68 3.65 -16.58
C LYS A 18 12.97 4.76 -15.81
N LEU A 19 11.65 4.68 -15.69
CA LEU A 19 10.87 5.61 -14.85
C LEU A 19 11.22 5.52 -13.36
N ALA A 20 11.84 4.42 -12.93
CA ALA A 20 12.28 4.23 -11.55
C ALA A 20 13.26 5.34 -11.11
N ARG A 21 13.15 5.76 -9.84
CA ARG A 21 14.01 6.79 -9.21
C ARG A 21 15.35 6.25 -8.71
N HIS A 22 15.56 4.93 -8.73
CA HIS A 22 16.77 4.27 -8.26
C HIS A 22 17.12 3.08 -9.16
N ALA A 23 18.41 2.81 -9.31
CA ALA A 23 18.89 1.68 -10.10
C ALA A 23 18.48 0.36 -9.43
N LYS A 24 17.65 -0.42 -10.13
CA LYS A 24 17.37 -1.81 -9.77
C LYS A 24 18.43 -2.71 -10.37
N ALA A 25 18.84 -3.75 -9.63
CA ALA A 25 19.82 -4.73 -10.11
C ALA A 25 19.41 -5.37 -11.45
N SER A 26 18.11 -5.57 -11.67
CA SER A 26 17.56 -6.06 -12.95
C SER A 26 17.86 -5.13 -14.13
N ALA A 27 17.80 -3.81 -13.94
CA ALA A 27 18.12 -2.84 -14.99
C ALA A 27 19.62 -2.86 -15.34
N VAL A 28 20.49 -3.04 -14.34
CA VAL A 28 21.94 -3.17 -14.55
C VAL A 28 22.27 -4.46 -15.31
N LEU A 29 21.63 -5.57 -14.97
CA LEU A 29 21.76 -6.84 -15.72
C LEU A 29 21.29 -6.71 -17.17
N GLN A 30 20.17 -6.03 -17.40
CA GLN A 30 19.65 -5.75 -18.75
C GLN A 30 20.64 -4.91 -19.58
N LEU A 31 21.25 -3.88 -18.99
CA LEU A 31 22.29 -3.08 -19.63
C LEU A 31 23.55 -3.89 -19.96
N ALA A 32 23.95 -4.82 -19.10
CA ALA A 32 25.07 -5.72 -19.35
C ALA A 32 24.79 -6.64 -20.55
N MET A 33 23.57 -7.19 -20.64
CA MET A 33 23.10 -7.97 -21.79
C MET A 33 23.15 -7.14 -23.08
N TYR A 34 22.57 -5.93 -23.07
CA TYR A 34 22.63 -5.05 -24.23
C TYR A 34 24.05 -4.70 -24.65
N SER A 35 24.97 -4.57 -23.69
CA SER A 35 26.38 -4.26 -23.96
C SER A 35 27.10 -5.42 -24.63
N GLU A 36 26.80 -6.67 -24.25
CA GLU A 36 27.29 -7.87 -24.94
C GLU A 36 26.72 -7.98 -26.36
N LEU A 37 25.42 -7.74 -26.54
CA LEU A 37 24.79 -7.74 -27.87
C LEU A 37 25.40 -6.66 -28.77
N LEU A 38 25.67 -5.47 -28.23
CA LEU A 38 26.33 -4.40 -28.96
C LEU A 38 27.78 -4.75 -29.30
N GLU A 39 28.52 -5.38 -28.38
CA GLU A 39 29.87 -5.88 -28.62
C GLU A 39 29.91 -6.85 -29.81
N ALA A 40 28.96 -7.78 -29.88
CA ALA A 40 28.86 -8.75 -30.97
C ALA A 40 28.67 -8.09 -32.34
N VAL A 41 28.05 -6.91 -32.40
CA VAL A 41 27.78 -6.16 -33.64
C VAL A 41 28.89 -5.17 -33.99
N GLN A 42 29.46 -4.46 -32.99
CA GLN A 42 30.49 -3.44 -33.23
C GLN A 42 31.93 -3.96 -33.12
N GLY A 43 32.12 -5.23 -32.74
CA GLY A 43 33.42 -5.90 -32.63
C GLY A 43 34.26 -5.46 -31.42
N LYS A 44 33.71 -4.62 -30.54
CA LYS A 44 34.37 -4.11 -29.33
C LYS A 44 33.40 -3.98 -28.17
N ALA A 45 33.77 -4.51 -27.02
CA ALA A 45 33.07 -4.28 -25.75
C ALA A 45 32.86 -2.77 -25.52
N PRO A 46 31.71 -2.31 -25.01
CA PRO A 46 31.56 -0.96 -24.43
C PRO A 46 32.41 -0.80 -23.15
N ALA A 47 32.82 0.42 -22.77
CA ALA A 47 33.59 0.62 -21.55
C ALA A 47 32.63 0.85 -20.39
N GLU A 48 31.66 1.72 -20.64
CA GLU A 48 30.55 2.00 -19.75
C GLU A 48 29.21 1.60 -20.38
N MET A 49 28.23 1.47 -19.51
CA MET A 49 26.81 1.37 -19.81
C MET A 49 26.05 2.35 -18.93
N HIS A 50 24.97 2.92 -19.44
CA HIS A 50 24.33 4.07 -18.81
C HIS A 50 22.85 3.82 -18.55
N LEU A 51 22.45 4.06 -17.32
CA LEU A 51 21.06 4.07 -16.91
C LEU A 51 20.63 5.52 -16.71
N ALA A 52 19.66 5.96 -17.50
CA ALA A 52 18.97 7.23 -17.29
C ALA A 52 17.72 6.96 -16.44
N LEU A 53 17.75 7.41 -15.19
CA LEU A 53 16.64 7.25 -14.27
C LEU A 53 15.58 8.33 -14.48
N GLY A 54 14.36 7.99 -14.09
CA GLY A 54 13.23 8.91 -14.01
C GLY A 54 13.41 9.89 -12.85
N GLY A 55 12.55 10.91 -12.83
CA GLY A 55 12.63 11.97 -11.83
C GLY A 55 13.61 13.10 -12.18
N VAL A 56 13.91 13.89 -11.15
CA VAL A 56 14.29 15.31 -11.20
C VAL A 56 15.59 15.56 -11.91
N MET A 57 16.56 14.79 -11.42
CA MET A 57 17.95 14.95 -11.75
C MET A 57 18.24 14.29 -13.09
N ARG A 58 17.25 13.57 -13.64
CA ARG A 58 17.39 12.62 -14.76
C ARG A 58 18.72 11.89 -14.63
N GLU A 59 18.94 11.35 -13.42
CA GLU A 59 20.28 10.98 -12.99
C GLU A 59 20.82 9.94 -13.96
N LYS A 60 21.97 10.28 -14.55
CA LYS A 60 22.73 9.36 -15.37
C LYS A 60 23.64 8.59 -14.44
N LEU A 61 23.32 7.33 -14.23
CA LEU A 61 24.23 6.39 -13.59
C LEU A 61 25.05 5.69 -14.67
N SER A 62 26.37 5.86 -14.59
CA SER A 62 27.32 5.13 -15.44
C SER A 62 27.91 3.96 -14.66
N PHE A 63 27.96 2.81 -15.31
CA PHE A 63 28.54 1.59 -14.77
C PHE A 63 29.60 1.08 -15.73
N ARG A 64 30.75 0.64 -15.23
CA ARG A 64 31.74 -0.03 -16.07
C ARG A 64 31.24 -1.42 -16.43
N VAL A 65 31.17 -1.74 -17.71
CA VAL A 65 30.70 -3.06 -18.17
C VAL A 65 31.52 -4.19 -17.56
N ALA A 66 32.83 -4.00 -17.44
CA ALA A 66 33.75 -4.99 -16.87
C ALA A 66 33.41 -5.41 -15.43
N ASP A 67 32.79 -4.52 -14.64
CA ASP A 67 32.45 -4.79 -13.23
C ASP A 67 31.26 -5.77 -13.12
N TYR A 68 30.44 -5.88 -14.17
CA TYR A 68 29.19 -6.68 -14.16
C TYR A 68 29.22 -7.84 -15.16
N ALA A 69 30.02 -7.76 -16.22
CA ALA A 69 29.99 -8.69 -17.35
C ALA A 69 30.20 -10.16 -16.94
N ALA A 70 31.08 -10.43 -15.96
CA ALA A 70 31.32 -11.78 -15.48
C ALA A 70 30.10 -12.37 -14.76
N TYR A 71 29.45 -11.57 -13.91
CA TYR A 71 28.24 -11.97 -13.20
C TYR A 71 27.08 -12.17 -14.19
N TYR A 72 26.86 -11.22 -15.09
CA TYR A 72 25.86 -11.34 -16.15
C TYR A 72 26.05 -12.63 -16.97
N ARG A 73 27.25 -12.91 -17.47
CA ARG A 73 27.52 -14.17 -18.21
C ARG A 73 27.24 -15.42 -17.39
N SER A 74 27.45 -15.39 -16.07
CA SER A 74 27.10 -16.50 -15.19
C SER A 74 25.59 -16.70 -15.09
N VAL A 75 24.83 -15.60 -14.96
CA VAL A 75 23.37 -15.63 -14.93
C VAL A 75 22.81 -16.08 -16.28
N ALA A 76 23.32 -15.54 -17.39
CA ALA A 76 22.92 -15.89 -18.75
C ALA A 76 23.15 -17.39 -19.03
N ARG A 77 24.34 -17.93 -18.72
CA ARG A 77 24.59 -19.37 -18.84
C ARG A 77 23.68 -20.22 -17.95
N GLY A 78 23.36 -19.77 -16.75
CA GLY A 78 22.41 -20.46 -15.87
C GLY A 78 21.00 -20.50 -16.48
N PHE A 79 20.59 -19.41 -17.12
CA PHE A 79 19.32 -19.33 -17.85
C PHE A 79 19.32 -20.20 -19.11
N GLU A 80 20.36 -20.15 -19.92
CA GLU A 80 20.51 -21.00 -21.12
C GLU A 80 20.56 -22.49 -20.75
N ALA A 81 21.28 -22.86 -19.68
CA ALA A 81 21.31 -24.23 -19.19
C ALA A 81 19.92 -24.71 -18.74
N LEU A 82 19.10 -23.84 -18.14
CA LEU A 82 17.71 -24.15 -17.80
C LEU A 82 16.86 -24.42 -19.07
N LEU A 83 17.22 -23.83 -20.21
CA LEU A 83 16.56 -24.07 -21.49
C LEU A 83 17.08 -25.34 -22.20
N ASP A 84 18.38 -25.63 -22.10
CA ASP A 84 19.04 -26.76 -22.77
C ASP A 84 18.83 -28.10 -22.06
N ASP A 85 18.66 -28.10 -20.73
CA ASP A 85 18.57 -29.32 -19.92
C ASP A 85 17.15 -29.93 -19.99
N THR A 86 16.84 -30.66 -21.06
CA THR A 86 15.61 -31.48 -21.20
C THR A 86 14.28 -30.75 -20.95
N GLY A 87 14.23 -29.45 -21.27
CA GLY A 87 13.02 -28.64 -21.12
C GLY A 87 11.83 -29.19 -21.94
N PRO A 88 10.59 -29.00 -21.46
CA PRO A 88 9.40 -29.47 -22.17
C PRO A 88 9.33 -28.91 -23.60
N SER A 89 8.86 -29.75 -24.54
CA SER A 89 8.66 -29.36 -25.93
C SER A 89 7.73 -28.15 -26.01
N PHE A 90 8.21 -27.04 -26.56
CA PHE A 90 7.41 -25.82 -26.67
C PHE A 90 6.26 -26.00 -27.69
N PRO A 91 5.09 -25.40 -27.42
CA PRO A 91 4.77 -24.62 -26.23
C PRO A 91 4.45 -25.51 -25.03
N VAL A 92 5.10 -25.21 -23.91
CA VAL A 92 4.69 -25.74 -22.60
C VAL A 92 3.33 -25.13 -22.27
N PRO A 93 2.32 -25.91 -21.89
CA PRO A 93 1.09 -25.34 -21.36
C PRO A 93 1.41 -24.45 -20.15
N THR A 94 1.13 -23.16 -20.25
CA THR A 94 1.25 -22.22 -19.13
C THR A 94 -0.12 -21.91 -18.56
N LYS A 95 -0.15 -21.55 -17.27
CA LYS A 95 -1.34 -20.99 -16.62
C LYS A 95 -1.03 -19.57 -16.13
N PRO A 96 -2.00 -18.65 -16.20
CA PRO A 96 -1.82 -17.31 -15.67
C PRO A 96 -1.68 -17.37 -14.15
N GLU A 97 -0.69 -16.65 -13.61
CA GLU A 97 -0.51 -16.44 -12.18
C GLU A 97 -0.60 -14.94 -11.90
N PRO A 98 -1.26 -14.50 -10.81
CA PRO A 98 -1.27 -13.09 -10.45
C PRO A 98 0.13 -12.62 -10.06
N VAL A 99 0.51 -11.46 -10.59
CA VAL A 99 1.81 -10.80 -10.39
C VAL A 99 1.58 -9.30 -10.19
N GLU A 100 2.60 -8.58 -9.71
CA GLU A 100 2.52 -7.12 -9.48
C GLU A 100 2.13 -6.32 -10.73
N HIS A 101 2.42 -6.83 -11.93
CA HIS A 101 2.08 -6.15 -13.18
C HIS A 101 0.60 -6.27 -13.56
N CYS A 102 -0.20 -7.11 -12.89
CA CYS A 102 -1.59 -7.38 -13.25
C CYS A 102 -2.47 -6.13 -13.29
N ASP A 103 -2.18 -5.11 -12.47
CA ASP A 103 -3.01 -3.90 -12.35
C ASP A 103 -3.02 -3.03 -13.60
N VAL A 104 -1.97 -3.10 -14.42
CA VAL A 104 -1.85 -2.40 -15.71
C VAL A 104 -1.75 -3.36 -16.89
N CYS A 105 -1.90 -4.66 -16.63
CA CYS A 105 -1.73 -5.70 -17.62
C CYS A 105 -2.94 -5.76 -18.56
N ARG A 106 -2.67 -5.68 -19.87
CA ARG A 106 -3.69 -5.80 -20.92
C ARG A 106 -4.42 -7.14 -20.97
N TRP A 107 -3.86 -8.18 -20.35
CA TRP A 107 -4.45 -9.53 -20.30
C TRP A 107 -5.16 -9.83 -18.97
N SER A 108 -5.26 -8.84 -18.07
CA SER A 108 -5.78 -9.06 -16.72
C SER A 108 -7.24 -9.54 -16.73
N ALA A 109 -8.05 -9.08 -17.68
CA ALA A 109 -9.43 -9.51 -17.84
C ALA A 109 -9.51 -11.00 -18.22
N GLU A 110 -8.75 -11.42 -19.22
CA GLU A 110 -8.70 -12.80 -19.70
C GLU A 110 -8.13 -13.74 -18.62
N CYS A 111 -7.08 -13.33 -17.92
CA CYS A 111 -6.53 -14.08 -16.79
C CYS A 111 -7.58 -14.26 -15.68
N ARG A 112 -8.33 -13.19 -15.33
CA ARG A 112 -9.38 -13.26 -14.32
C ARG A 112 -10.52 -14.20 -14.73
N GLU A 113 -10.96 -14.13 -15.99
CA GLU A 113 -11.98 -15.05 -16.51
C GLU A 113 -11.51 -16.51 -16.40
N GLN A 114 -10.26 -16.78 -16.79
CA GLN A 114 -9.68 -18.11 -16.65
C GLN A 114 -9.60 -18.56 -15.18
N TRP A 115 -9.16 -17.70 -14.25
CA TRP A 115 -9.12 -18.04 -12.82
C TRP A 115 -10.50 -18.39 -12.27
N ARG A 116 -11.56 -17.70 -12.71
CA ARG A 116 -12.95 -18.02 -12.34
C ARG A 116 -13.38 -19.36 -12.91
N ALA A 117 -13.13 -19.61 -14.19
CA ALA A 117 -13.50 -20.85 -14.85
C ALA A 117 -12.81 -22.06 -14.22
N ASP A 118 -11.54 -21.90 -13.82
CA ASP A 118 -10.74 -22.94 -13.18
C ASP A 118 -11.02 -23.10 -11.66
N ASP A 119 -11.83 -22.22 -11.06
CA ASP A 119 -11.99 -22.08 -9.60
C ASP A 119 -10.62 -22.00 -8.89
N ASP A 120 -9.74 -21.17 -9.44
CA ASP A 120 -8.31 -21.17 -9.14
C ASP A 120 -7.99 -20.69 -7.72
N LEU A 121 -6.91 -21.25 -7.14
CA LEU A 121 -6.44 -20.89 -5.81
C LEU A 121 -5.99 -19.42 -5.69
N SER A 122 -5.63 -18.76 -6.80
CA SER A 122 -5.32 -17.32 -6.82
C SER A 122 -6.45 -16.43 -6.34
N LEU A 123 -7.69 -16.94 -6.36
CA LEU A 123 -8.86 -16.24 -5.87
C LEU A 123 -8.99 -16.31 -4.34
N VAL A 124 -8.22 -17.16 -3.65
CA VAL A 124 -8.23 -17.21 -2.18
C VAL A 124 -7.44 -16.03 -1.61
N ALA A 125 -8.10 -15.20 -0.81
CA ALA A 125 -7.50 -13.97 -0.32
C ALA A 125 -6.21 -14.25 0.49
N ASN A 126 -5.14 -13.53 0.16
CA ASN A 126 -3.82 -13.62 0.79
C ASN A 126 -3.09 -14.96 0.61
N LEU A 127 -3.56 -15.83 -0.30
CA LEU A 127 -2.83 -17.04 -0.62
C LEU A 127 -1.63 -16.71 -1.52
N THR A 128 -0.42 -16.96 -1.00
CA THR A 128 0.82 -16.65 -1.71
C THR A 128 1.09 -17.64 -2.85
N SER A 129 1.87 -17.23 -3.86
CA SER A 129 2.27 -18.13 -4.96
C SER A 129 2.98 -19.40 -4.46
N VAL A 130 3.83 -19.27 -3.43
CA VAL A 130 4.51 -20.41 -2.79
C VAL A 130 3.50 -21.40 -2.21
N GLN A 131 2.47 -20.92 -1.51
CA GLN A 131 1.43 -21.76 -0.93
C GLN A 131 0.54 -22.37 -2.02
N ARG A 132 0.20 -21.63 -3.08
CA ARG A 132 -0.56 -22.16 -4.23
C ARG A 132 0.19 -23.31 -4.89
N HIS A 133 1.45 -23.11 -5.27
CA HIS A 133 2.27 -24.17 -5.87
C HIS A 133 2.38 -25.39 -4.95
N ALA A 134 2.52 -25.17 -3.64
CA ALA A 134 2.58 -26.26 -2.67
C ALA A 134 1.26 -27.03 -2.51
N LEU A 135 0.10 -26.35 -2.62
CA LEU A 135 -1.21 -26.98 -2.65
C LEU A 135 -1.42 -27.77 -3.96
N HIS A 136 -1.03 -27.20 -5.10
CA HIS A 136 -1.06 -27.91 -6.39
C HIS A 136 -0.20 -29.19 -6.36
N ALA A 137 0.96 -29.16 -5.70
CA ALA A 137 1.84 -30.32 -5.57
C ALA A 137 1.25 -31.48 -4.75
N ILE A 138 0.16 -31.24 -4.02
CA ILE A 138 -0.60 -32.26 -3.27
C ILE A 138 -2.03 -32.43 -3.83
N ASP A 139 -2.22 -32.09 -5.11
CA ASP A 139 -3.47 -32.22 -5.87
C ASP A 139 -4.66 -31.39 -5.33
N VAL A 140 -4.40 -30.37 -4.50
CA VAL A 140 -5.40 -29.37 -4.12
C VAL A 140 -5.29 -28.22 -5.12
N THR A 141 -6.15 -28.22 -6.13
CA THR A 141 -6.03 -27.32 -7.30
C THR A 141 -7.11 -26.24 -7.38
N THR A 142 -8.20 -26.37 -6.62
CA THR A 142 -9.34 -25.46 -6.67
C THR A 142 -9.67 -24.88 -5.31
N ARG A 143 -10.27 -23.68 -5.28
CA ARG A 143 -10.74 -23.04 -4.05
C ARG A 143 -11.86 -23.84 -3.40
N THR A 144 -12.79 -24.39 -4.18
CA THR A 144 -13.85 -25.29 -3.66
C THR A 144 -13.25 -26.58 -3.10
N GLY A 145 -12.24 -27.16 -3.76
CA GLY A 145 -11.53 -28.33 -3.25
C GLY A 145 -10.80 -28.03 -1.94
N LEU A 146 -10.14 -26.87 -1.85
CA LEU A 146 -9.50 -26.40 -0.61
C LEU A 146 -10.51 -26.12 0.50
N ALA A 147 -11.72 -25.65 0.16
CA ALA A 147 -12.78 -25.38 1.12
C ALA A 147 -13.43 -26.66 1.69
N GLU A 148 -13.42 -27.77 0.96
CA GLU A 148 -14.13 -29.00 1.37
C GLU A 148 -13.47 -29.66 2.60
N PRO A 149 -14.13 -29.76 3.77
CA PRO A 149 -13.53 -30.30 5.00
C PRO A 149 -12.94 -31.71 4.85
N ALA A 150 -13.49 -32.52 3.94
CA ALA A 150 -12.99 -33.86 3.65
C ALA A 150 -11.66 -33.89 2.89
N THR A 151 -11.24 -32.78 2.27
CA THR A 151 -9.97 -32.69 1.54
C THR A 151 -8.80 -32.81 2.53
N PRO A 152 -7.95 -33.84 2.43
CA PRO A 152 -6.84 -34.02 3.36
C PRO A 152 -5.78 -32.94 3.15
N LEU A 153 -5.37 -32.28 4.23
CA LEU A 153 -4.21 -31.38 4.23
C LEU A 153 -3.13 -31.91 5.18
N PRO A 154 -1.85 -31.84 4.80
CA PRO A 154 -0.76 -32.20 5.70
C PRO A 154 -0.64 -31.19 6.83
N ASP A 155 0.18 -31.52 7.84
CA ASP A 155 0.47 -30.63 8.97
C ASP A 155 1.27 -29.38 8.56
N ARG A 156 1.91 -29.41 7.40
CA ARG A 156 2.74 -28.33 6.87
C ARG A 156 2.89 -28.47 5.36
N ILE A 157 2.92 -27.31 4.70
CA ILE A 157 3.41 -27.13 3.34
C ILE A 157 4.48 -26.02 3.34
N PRO A 158 5.30 -25.89 2.27
CA PRO A 158 6.11 -24.69 2.08
C PRO A 158 5.31 -23.39 2.29
N GLY A 159 5.79 -22.53 3.19
CA GLY A 159 5.13 -21.26 3.51
C GLY A 159 3.91 -21.33 4.43
N ALA A 160 3.47 -22.50 4.91
CA ALA A 160 2.38 -22.59 5.88
C ALA A 160 2.48 -23.82 6.81
N GLY A 161 2.42 -23.60 8.12
CA GLY A 161 2.19 -24.67 9.11
C GLY A 161 0.72 -24.98 9.32
N ARG A 162 0.41 -25.92 10.23
CA ARG A 162 -0.96 -26.41 10.51
C ARG A 162 -1.98 -25.28 10.72
N GLU A 163 -1.67 -24.32 11.59
CA GLU A 163 -2.57 -23.20 11.91
C GLU A 163 -2.80 -22.29 10.71
N ALA A 164 -1.74 -21.95 9.97
CA ALA A 164 -1.84 -21.16 8.74
C ALA A 164 -2.66 -21.90 7.66
N LEU A 165 -2.50 -23.22 7.53
CA LEU A 165 -3.32 -24.04 6.62
C LEU A 165 -4.80 -24.06 7.01
N ALA A 166 -5.09 -24.15 8.31
CA ALA A 166 -6.47 -24.05 8.80
C ALA A 166 -7.09 -22.68 8.47
N HIS A 167 -6.32 -21.60 8.61
CA HIS A 167 -6.76 -20.26 8.20
C HIS A 167 -6.98 -20.13 6.69
N ILE A 168 -6.07 -20.67 5.89
CA ILE A 168 -6.19 -20.70 4.42
C ILE A 168 -7.45 -21.44 3.98
N ARG A 169 -7.71 -22.62 4.57
CA ARG A 169 -8.93 -23.40 4.34
C ARG A 169 -10.18 -22.61 4.74
N ALA A 170 -10.21 -22.04 5.94
CA ALA A 170 -11.36 -21.26 6.41
C ALA A 170 -11.63 -20.02 5.53
N GLN A 171 -10.57 -19.40 4.98
CA GLN A 171 -10.69 -18.31 4.01
C GLN A 171 -11.32 -18.80 2.70
N ALA A 172 -10.90 -19.95 2.17
CA ALA A 172 -11.55 -20.57 1.01
C ALA A 172 -13.02 -20.92 1.28
N GLU A 173 -13.31 -21.50 2.45
CA GLU A 173 -14.66 -21.87 2.89
C GLU A 173 -15.63 -20.69 2.88
N ILE A 174 -15.25 -19.57 3.53
CA ILE A 174 -16.14 -18.41 3.56
C ILE A 174 -16.32 -17.77 2.19
N GLN A 175 -15.28 -17.75 1.34
CA GLN A 175 -15.38 -17.21 -0.01
C GLN A 175 -16.32 -18.04 -0.89
N VAL A 176 -16.23 -19.37 -0.82
CA VAL A 176 -17.14 -20.28 -1.54
C VAL A 176 -18.57 -20.14 -1.01
N ARG A 177 -18.74 -20.02 0.30
CA ARG A 177 -20.06 -19.80 0.92
C ARG A 177 -20.68 -18.48 0.49
N GLY A 178 -19.94 -17.37 0.55
CA GLY A 178 -20.43 -16.05 0.15
C GLY A 178 -20.85 -16.00 -1.32
N GLU A 179 -20.08 -16.64 -2.20
CA GLU A 179 -20.44 -16.76 -3.61
C GLU A 179 -21.73 -17.56 -3.82
N ARG A 180 -21.88 -18.70 -3.14
CA ARG A 180 -23.12 -19.50 -3.19
C ARG A 180 -24.34 -18.73 -2.66
N GLU A 181 -24.15 -17.90 -1.66
CA GLU A 181 -25.18 -17.02 -1.10
C GLU A 181 -25.44 -15.77 -1.95
N GLY A 182 -24.60 -15.48 -2.95
CA GLY A 182 -24.72 -14.31 -3.80
C GLY A 182 -24.50 -12.97 -3.07
N ARG A 183 -23.80 -12.97 -1.94
CA ARG A 183 -23.55 -11.77 -1.13
C ARG A 183 -22.21 -11.85 -0.39
N VAL A 184 -21.66 -10.70 -0.03
CA VAL A 184 -20.50 -10.66 0.85
C VAL A 184 -20.93 -11.03 2.27
N ILE A 185 -20.21 -11.97 2.87
CA ILE A 185 -20.43 -12.44 4.25
C ILE A 185 -19.12 -12.34 5.03
N ALA A 186 -19.25 -12.23 6.35
CA ALA A 186 -18.12 -12.18 7.25
C ALA A 186 -18.39 -13.02 8.50
N GLU A 187 -17.32 -13.46 9.12
CA GLU A 187 -17.31 -14.09 10.43
C GLU A 187 -16.19 -13.50 11.29
N ARG A 188 -16.38 -13.53 12.60
CA ARG A 188 -15.40 -13.04 13.56
C ARG A 188 -14.29 -14.08 13.73
N ILE A 189 -13.04 -13.62 13.69
CA ILE A 189 -11.88 -14.42 14.07
C ILE A 189 -11.77 -14.37 15.60
N PRO A 190 -11.72 -15.52 16.30
CA PRO A 190 -11.53 -15.54 17.74
C PRO A 190 -10.26 -14.79 18.15
N PRO A 191 -10.30 -13.90 19.15
CA PRO A 191 -9.11 -13.17 19.59
C PRO A 191 -8.03 -14.13 20.08
N ALA A 192 -6.77 -13.75 19.84
CA ALA A 192 -5.64 -14.51 20.36
C ALA A 192 -5.68 -14.60 21.89
N ARG A 193 -5.23 -15.75 22.42
CA ARG A 193 -5.07 -15.98 23.85
C ARG A 193 -3.60 -16.25 24.16
N ASP A 194 -3.15 -15.75 25.30
CA ASP A 194 -1.81 -16.05 25.80
C ASP A 194 -1.73 -17.49 26.35
N ARG A 195 -0.54 -17.86 26.87
CA ARG A 195 -0.33 -19.20 27.44
C ARG A 195 -1.17 -19.49 28.69
N ALA A 196 -1.64 -18.46 29.38
CA ALA A 196 -2.53 -18.57 30.53
C ALA A 196 -4.02 -18.60 30.12
N GLY A 197 -4.32 -18.47 28.83
CA GLY A 197 -5.68 -18.43 28.29
C GLY A 197 -6.33 -17.05 28.38
N ALA A 198 -5.61 -16.01 28.81
CA ALA A 198 -6.12 -14.64 28.85
C ALA A 198 -6.15 -14.05 27.44
N LEU A 199 -7.11 -13.15 27.17
CA LEU A 199 -7.21 -12.44 25.89
C LEU A 199 -5.98 -11.56 25.70
N VAL A 200 -5.37 -11.64 24.51
CA VAL A 200 -4.26 -10.76 24.13
C VAL A 200 -4.83 -9.40 23.74
N PRO A 201 -4.54 -8.30 24.46
CA PRO A 201 -5.02 -6.98 24.10
C PRO A 201 -4.39 -6.52 22.77
N ASN A 202 -4.97 -5.52 22.12
CA ASN A 202 -4.47 -4.95 20.86
C ASN A 202 -4.34 -5.98 19.72
N ASN A 203 -5.26 -6.94 19.65
CA ASN A 203 -5.37 -7.91 18.56
C ASN A 203 -6.79 -7.97 18.00
N GLY A 204 -6.93 -7.83 16.67
CA GLY A 204 -8.23 -7.84 16.00
C GLY A 204 -9.18 -6.79 16.56
N LEU A 205 -10.40 -7.21 16.91
CA LEU A 205 -11.43 -6.33 17.49
C LEU A 205 -11.05 -5.75 18.87
N LEU A 206 -10.05 -6.33 19.56
CA LEU A 206 -9.55 -5.82 20.85
C LEU A 206 -8.60 -4.63 20.70
N MET A 207 -8.34 -4.18 19.47
CA MET A 207 -7.59 -2.95 19.19
C MET A 207 -8.45 -1.70 19.17
N LEU A 208 -9.77 -1.85 19.13
CA LEU A 208 -10.67 -0.71 18.97
C LEU A 208 -10.81 0.02 20.31
N PRO A 209 -10.39 1.29 20.42
CA PRO A 209 -10.65 2.10 21.61
C PRO A 209 -12.14 2.34 21.79
N GLU A 210 -12.54 2.85 22.95
CA GLU A 210 -13.93 3.25 23.15
C GLU A 210 -14.27 4.41 22.19
N PRO A 211 -15.34 4.31 21.40
CA PRO A 211 -15.77 5.40 20.53
C PRO A 211 -15.96 6.72 21.28
N SER A 212 -15.43 7.81 20.73
CA SER A 212 -15.67 9.16 21.24
C SER A 212 -16.49 9.99 20.24
N PRO A 213 -17.42 10.86 20.69
CA PRO A 213 -18.09 11.81 19.81
C PRO A 213 -17.15 12.75 19.05
N GLY A 214 -15.92 12.95 19.57
CA GLY A 214 -14.88 13.74 18.93
C GLY A 214 -14.10 13.02 17.83
N ASP A 215 -14.29 11.70 17.65
CA ASP A 215 -13.50 10.89 16.72
C ASP A 215 -13.49 11.46 15.29
N LEU A 216 -12.33 11.33 14.63
CA LEU A 216 -12.08 11.81 13.27
C LEU A 216 -11.78 10.63 12.34
N PHE A 217 -12.11 10.78 11.06
CA PHE A 217 -11.90 9.75 10.04
C PHE A 217 -11.11 10.36 8.89
N PHE A 218 -9.91 9.83 8.66
CA PHE A 218 -8.87 10.43 7.85
C PHE A 218 -8.52 9.56 6.65
N ASP A 219 -8.48 10.19 5.48
CA ASP A 219 -7.95 9.63 4.24
C ASP A 219 -7.08 10.67 3.51
N ILE A 220 -6.11 10.22 2.72
CA ILE A 220 -5.13 11.07 2.05
C ILE A 220 -4.90 10.60 0.61
N GLU A 221 -4.97 11.55 -0.32
CA GLU A 221 -4.68 11.31 -1.72
C GLU A 221 -3.28 11.82 -2.07
N GLY A 222 -2.51 10.99 -2.77
CA GLY A 222 -1.18 11.34 -3.20
C GLY A 222 -0.85 10.86 -4.60
N ASP A 223 0.02 11.62 -5.25
CA ASP A 223 0.58 11.30 -6.55
C ASP A 223 2.10 11.10 -6.39
N PRO A 224 2.57 9.85 -6.48
CA PRO A 224 3.99 9.55 -6.36
C PRO A 224 4.81 10.07 -7.53
N PHE A 225 4.20 10.43 -8.66
CA PHE A 225 4.85 10.92 -9.89
C PHE A 225 4.84 12.44 -10.02
N PHE A 226 4.01 13.12 -9.22
CA PHE A 226 3.89 14.57 -9.21
C PHE A 226 5.25 15.24 -9.15
N GLY A 227 5.40 16.27 -9.99
CA GLY A 227 6.59 17.08 -10.05
C GLY A 227 7.77 16.16 -10.33
N SER A 228 8.07 15.95 -11.61
CA SER A 228 9.27 15.18 -11.99
C SER A 228 10.52 15.60 -11.24
N ASN A 229 10.52 16.79 -10.61
CA ASN A 229 11.53 17.35 -9.73
C ASN A 229 11.47 17.06 -8.20
N GLU A 230 10.67 16.10 -7.72
CA GLU A 230 10.58 15.73 -6.28
C GLU A 230 10.82 14.22 -6.02
N VAL A 231 11.52 13.89 -4.92
CA VAL A 231 11.93 12.50 -4.60
C VAL A 231 10.76 11.65 -4.09
N ASP A 232 9.76 12.28 -3.47
CA ASP A 232 8.68 11.61 -2.74
C ASP A 232 7.27 11.83 -3.33
N GLY A 233 7.15 12.55 -4.46
CA GLY A 233 5.85 12.98 -5.00
C GLY A 233 5.17 14.04 -4.14
N ILE A 234 3.85 14.14 -4.24
CA ILE A 234 3.01 15.03 -3.42
C ILE A 234 1.77 14.31 -2.91
N ASP A 235 1.40 14.55 -1.66
CA ASP A 235 0.06 14.35 -1.14
C ASP A 235 -0.74 15.62 -1.46
N TYR A 236 -1.75 15.53 -2.31
CA TYR A 236 -2.45 16.70 -2.85
C TYR A 236 -3.76 17.04 -2.14
N LEU A 237 -4.35 16.07 -1.42
CA LEU A 237 -5.58 16.25 -0.65
C LEU A 237 -5.54 15.44 0.66
N PHE A 238 -5.85 16.12 1.77
CA PHE A 238 -6.03 15.51 3.08
C PHE A 238 -7.49 15.69 3.50
N GLY A 239 -8.23 14.59 3.55
CA GLY A 239 -9.66 14.55 3.89
C GLY A 239 -9.91 14.15 5.32
N VAL A 240 -10.78 14.88 6.02
CA VAL A 240 -11.23 14.48 7.36
C VAL A 240 -12.74 14.60 7.48
N ILE A 241 -13.40 13.52 7.87
CA ILE A 241 -14.78 13.55 8.35
C ILE A 241 -14.79 13.70 9.87
N GLU A 242 -15.60 14.65 10.33
CA GLU A 242 -15.83 14.96 11.73
C GLU A 242 -17.33 14.80 12.06
N PRO A 243 -17.77 13.62 12.53
CA PRO A 243 -19.19 13.34 12.79
C PRO A 243 -19.79 14.19 13.90
N GLY A 244 -18.98 14.59 14.89
CA GLY A 244 -19.41 15.41 16.03
C GLY A 244 -19.81 16.84 15.67
N ARG A 245 -19.66 17.25 14.40
CA ARG A 245 -19.98 18.60 13.93
C ARG A 245 -20.77 18.53 12.64
N ALA A 246 -21.88 19.25 12.61
CA ALA A 246 -22.67 19.40 11.40
C ALA A 246 -21.97 20.33 10.39
N GLY A 247 -21.85 19.87 9.15
CA GLY A 247 -21.50 20.66 7.99
C GLY A 247 -22.66 21.54 7.50
N PRO A 248 -22.44 22.34 6.44
CA PRO A 248 -23.45 23.25 5.90
C PRO A 248 -24.73 22.58 5.41
N ASP A 249 -24.63 21.30 5.00
CA ASP A 249 -25.69 20.43 4.49
C ASP A 249 -26.37 19.60 5.60
N GLY A 250 -25.96 19.78 6.86
CA GLY A 250 -26.43 18.98 8.00
C GLY A 250 -25.82 17.59 8.12
N GLN A 251 -24.92 17.20 7.20
CA GLN A 251 -24.13 15.97 7.27
C GLN A 251 -22.90 16.15 8.18
N PRO A 252 -22.15 15.09 8.52
CA PRO A 252 -20.84 15.22 9.14
C PRO A 252 -19.95 16.23 8.41
N ALA A 253 -19.29 17.10 9.17
CA ALA A 253 -18.40 18.12 8.60
C ALA A 253 -17.23 17.44 7.88
N PHE A 254 -17.04 17.78 6.60
CA PHE A 254 -15.91 17.35 5.81
C PHE A 254 -14.89 18.49 5.69
N HIS A 255 -13.64 18.20 6.04
CA HIS A 255 -12.51 19.11 5.88
C HIS A 255 -11.63 18.59 4.76
N ALA A 256 -11.45 19.40 3.72
CA ALA A 256 -10.56 19.10 2.59
C ALA A 256 -9.40 20.10 2.60
N PHE A 257 -8.21 19.63 2.98
CA PHE A 257 -6.99 20.45 2.93
C PHE A 257 -6.25 20.16 1.64
N TRP A 258 -6.26 21.12 0.73
CA TRP A 258 -5.62 20.99 -0.58
C TRP A 258 -4.21 21.53 -0.59
N SER A 259 -3.30 20.83 -1.26
CA SER A 259 -1.92 21.26 -1.49
C SER A 259 -1.80 22.31 -2.59
N ILE A 260 -2.77 23.23 -2.68
CA ILE A 260 -2.92 24.22 -3.75
C ILE A 260 -2.61 25.63 -3.23
N GLU A 261 -1.64 26.30 -3.85
CA GLU A 261 -1.32 27.70 -3.63
C GLU A 261 -1.50 28.50 -4.93
N GLY A 262 -2.28 29.59 -4.89
CA GLY A 262 -2.50 30.42 -6.08
C GLY A 262 -3.15 29.67 -7.26
N GLY A 263 -3.87 28.58 -6.98
CA GLY A 263 -4.46 27.71 -7.99
C GLY A 263 -3.49 26.72 -8.62
N THR A 264 -2.28 26.52 -8.08
CA THR A 264 -1.32 25.49 -8.54
C THR A 264 -0.96 24.58 -7.38
N VAL A 265 -0.71 23.30 -7.63
CA VAL A 265 -0.20 22.41 -6.58
C VAL A 265 1.27 22.73 -6.31
N THR A 266 1.62 22.92 -5.04
CA THR A 266 2.99 23.27 -4.61
C THR A 266 3.36 22.55 -3.31
N THR A 267 4.66 22.38 -3.07
CA THR A 267 5.18 21.88 -1.78
C THR A 267 4.89 22.81 -0.61
N ALA A 268 4.79 24.13 -0.87
CA ALA A 268 4.32 25.07 0.14
C ALA A 268 2.84 24.83 0.49
N GLY A 269 2.01 24.51 -0.51
CA GLY A 269 0.64 24.06 -0.33
C GLY A 269 0.55 22.75 0.45
N GLU A 270 1.34 21.73 0.09
CA GLU A 270 1.39 20.45 0.82
C GLU A 270 1.78 20.66 2.29
N ARG A 271 2.79 21.48 2.54
CA ARG A 271 3.17 21.87 3.90
C ARG A 271 2.01 22.51 4.65
N ALA A 272 1.31 23.47 4.04
CA ALA A 272 0.20 24.18 4.69
C ALA A 272 -0.99 23.25 4.97
N ALA A 273 -1.31 22.36 4.03
CA ALA A 273 -2.37 21.36 4.19
C ALA A 273 -2.04 20.37 5.32
N PHE A 274 -0.79 19.89 5.37
CA PHE A 274 -0.29 19.05 6.46
C PHE A 274 -0.35 19.76 7.82
N GLU A 275 0.13 21.01 7.90
CA GLU A 275 0.07 21.80 9.13
C GLU A 275 -1.38 21.98 9.61
N ALA A 276 -2.31 22.26 8.69
CA ALA A 276 -3.74 22.41 9.00
C ALA A 276 -4.38 21.11 9.51
N LEU A 277 -4.04 19.95 8.92
CA LEU A 277 -4.50 18.65 9.39
C LEU A 277 -4.06 18.41 10.84
N ILE A 278 -2.77 18.58 11.13
CA ILE A 278 -2.25 18.33 12.48
C ILE A 278 -2.79 19.34 13.49
N ASP A 279 -2.98 20.60 13.08
CA ASP A 279 -3.58 21.63 13.93
C ASP A 279 -5.05 21.29 14.26
N LEU A 280 -5.83 20.84 13.28
CA LEU A 280 -7.20 20.36 13.51
C LEU A 280 -7.23 19.24 14.56
N VAL A 281 -6.43 18.18 14.35
CA VAL A 281 -6.39 17.02 15.28
C VAL A 281 -5.95 17.47 16.67
N THR A 282 -4.92 18.33 16.77
CA THR A 282 -4.39 18.81 18.04
C THR A 282 -5.39 19.70 18.78
N ASP A 283 -6.13 20.55 18.08
CA ASP A 283 -7.19 21.37 18.66
C ASP A 283 -8.34 20.49 19.19
N ARG A 284 -8.69 19.42 18.48
CA ARG A 284 -9.78 18.53 18.90
C ARG A 284 -9.38 17.68 20.09
N LEU A 285 -8.17 17.13 20.08
CA LEU A 285 -7.63 16.35 21.19
C LEU A 285 -7.52 17.18 22.49
N ARG A 286 -7.28 18.49 22.39
CA ARG A 286 -7.33 19.40 23.55
C ARG A 286 -8.72 19.51 24.18
N THR A 287 -9.77 19.37 23.37
CA THR A 287 -11.17 19.47 23.82
C THR A 287 -11.70 18.11 24.29
N ASP A 288 -11.28 17.05 23.62
CA ASP A 288 -11.66 15.67 23.91
C ASP A 288 -10.40 14.78 23.95
N PRO A 289 -9.85 14.51 25.15
CA PRO A 289 -8.66 13.67 25.30
C PRO A 289 -8.85 12.21 24.91
N ASN A 290 -10.11 11.75 24.71
CA ASN A 290 -10.42 10.38 24.30
C ASN A 290 -10.63 10.23 22.79
N LEU A 291 -10.46 11.32 22.03
CA LEU A 291 -10.58 11.33 20.58
C LEU A 291 -9.52 10.44 19.92
N HIS A 292 -9.94 9.68 18.92
CA HIS A 292 -9.06 8.95 18.02
C HIS A 292 -9.24 9.42 16.57
N VAL A 293 -8.22 9.17 15.75
CA VAL A 293 -8.22 9.40 14.30
C VAL A 293 -8.14 8.03 13.62
N TYR A 294 -9.24 7.60 13.01
CA TYR A 294 -9.31 6.31 12.31
C TYR A 294 -8.90 6.46 10.84
N HIS A 295 -8.22 5.44 10.33
CA HIS A 295 -7.77 5.35 8.93
C HIS A 295 -7.75 3.87 8.47
N ASP A 296 -7.70 3.63 7.16
CA ASP A 296 -7.77 2.29 6.55
C ASP A 296 -6.51 1.86 5.76
N ALA A 297 -5.32 2.24 6.18
CA ALA A 297 -4.09 1.62 5.67
C ALA A 297 -2.88 1.94 6.56
N TRP A 298 -1.71 1.47 6.14
CA TRP A 298 -0.44 1.91 6.71
C TRP A 298 0.03 3.25 6.11
N TYR A 299 -0.58 3.71 5.00
CA TYR A 299 -0.09 4.84 4.21
C TYR A 299 -0.22 6.15 4.99
N GLU A 300 -1.36 6.39 5.63
CA GLU A 300 -1.71 7.64 6.32
C GLU A 300 -0.70 8.00 7.44
N PRO A 301 -0.44 7.11 8.44
CA PRO A 301 0.55 7.43 9.47
C PRO A 301 1.98 7.48 8.94
N THR A 302 2.26 6.81 7.82
CA THR A 302 3.57 6.89 7.15
C THR A 302 3.76 8.24 6.46
N ALA A 303 2.73 8.72 5.76
CA ALA A 303 2.69 10.03 5.13
C ALA A 303 2.81 11.15 6.18
N VAL A 304 2.05 11.09 7.27
CA VAL A 304 2.14 12.06 8.39
C VAL A 304 3.56 12.15 8.96
N LYS A 305 4.23 11.01 9.21
CA LYS A 305 5.63 10.99 9.69
C LYS A 305 6.60 11.55 8.65
N ARG A 306 6.43 11.15 7.39
CA ARG A 306 7.23 11.63 6.27
C ARG A 306 7.13 13.15 6.13
N LEU A 307 5.92 13.69 6.14
CA LEU A 307 5.65 15.12 5.97
C LEU A 307 6.20 15.96 7.13
N ALA A 308 6.04 15.49 8.38
CA ALA A 308 6.65 16.13 9.55
C ALA A 308 8.18 16.26 9.40
N GLY A 309 8.83 15.17 8.96
CA GLY A 309 10.27 15.15 8.71
C GLY A 309 10.71 15.96 7.49
N ARG A 310 9.96 15.89 6.38
CA ARG A 310 10.22 16.61 5.13
C ARG A 310 10.16 18.11 5.34
N TYR A 311 9.14 18.59 6.03
CA TYR A 311 8.90 20.02 6.24
C TYR A 311 9.48 20.59 7.54
N GLY A 312 9.91 19.73 8.48
CA GLY A 312 10.46 20.17 9.76
C GLY A 312 9.45 20.97 10.59
N THR A 313 8.17 20.57 10.51
CA THR A 313 7.04 21.25 11.15
C THR A 313 6.16 20.23 11.87
N ARG A 314 5.49 20.66 12.93
CA ARG A 314 4.62 19.83 13.78
C ARG A 314 5.24 18.51 14.29
N GLU A 315 6.57 18.42 14.36
CA GLU A 315 7.29 17.21 14.80
C GLU A 315 6.87 16.77 16.22
N GLU A 316 6.72 17.72 17.15
CA GLU A 316 6.34 17.44 18.54
C GLU A 316 4.87 17.05 18.69
N GLU A 317 3.98 17.67 17.92
CA GLU A 317 2.56 17.28 17.84
C GLU A 317 2.42 15.87 17.28
N VAL A 318 3.06 15.56 16.16
CA VAL A 318 3.00 14.23 15.54
C VAL A 318 3.56 13.15 16.47
N ASP A 319 4.71 13.39 17.13
CA ASP A 319 5.27 12.43 18.10
C ASP A 319 4.28 12.18 19.27
N ARG A 320 3.62 13.22 19.79
CA ARG A 320 2.59 13.07 20.83
C ARG A 320 1.39 12.26 20.35
N LEU A 321 0.87 12.53 19.16
CA LEU A 321 -0.28 11.80 18.61
C LEU A 321 0.03 10.32 18.41
N LEU A 322 1.23 10.00 17.89
CA LEU A 322 1.66 8.62 17.65
C LEU A 322 1.92 7.86 18.95
N ARG A 323 2.59 8.49 19.93
CA ARG A 323 2.81 7.87 21.26
C ARG A 323 1.52 7.69 22.03
N GLY A 324 0.60 8.65 21.89
CA GLY A 324 -0.73 8.61 22.50
C GLY A 324 -1.66 7.57 21.87
N GLY A 325 -1.25 6.88 20.80
CA GLY A 325 -2.11 5.90 20.12
C GLY A 325 -3.35 6.53 19.49
N VAL A 326 -3.30 7.82 19.14
CA VAL A 326 -4.44 8.56 18.61
C VAL A 326 -4.85 8.03 17.24
N PHE A 327 -3.87 7.63 16.41
CA PHE A 327 -4.14 7.02 15.10
C PHE A 327 -4.49 5.53 15.26
N VAL A 328 -5.67 5.14 14.77
CA VAL A 328 -6.20 3.77 14.86
C VAL A 328 -6.36 3.17 13.46
N ASP A 329 -5.57 2.12 13.21
CA ASP A 329 -5.54 1.36 11.96
C ASP A 329 -6.69 0.33 11.93
N LEU A 330 -7.77 0.67 11.21
CA LEU A 330 -8.93 -0.22 11.04
C LEU A 330 -8.62 -1.40 10.12
N TYR A 331 -7.75 -1.22 9.13
CA TYR A 331 -7.33 -2.32 8.26
C TYR A 331 -6.70 -3.45 9.07
N ARG A 332 -5.83 -3.13 10.03
CA ARG A 332 -5.25 -4.14 10.95
C ARG A 332 -6.32 -4.78 11.84
N ALA A 333 -7.30 -4.01 12.35
CA ALA A 333 -8.40 -4.55 13.14
C ALA A 333 -9.23 -5.56 12.33
N VAL A 334 -9.56 -5.24 11.07
CA VAL A 334 -10.23 -6.15 10.14
C VAL A 334 -9.40 -7.40 9.89
N ARG A 335 -8.14 -7.25 9.45
CA ARG A 335 -7.27 -8.37 9.06
C ARG A 335 -7.04 -9.41 10.16
N GLN A 336 -7.13 -8.98 11.41
CA GLN A 336 -6.91 -9.83 12.58
C GLN A 336 -8.22 -10.27 13.26
N GLY A 337 -9.32 -9.52 13.08
CA GLY A 337 -10.58 -9.74 13.78
C GLY A 337 -11.72 -10.29 12.91
N ILE A 338 -11.61 -10.18 11.60
CA ILE A 338 -12.67 -10.49 10.65
C ILE A 338 -12.12 -11.36 9.52
N ARG A 339 -12.87 -12.40 9.17
CA ARG A 339 -12.70 -13.14 7.93
C ARG A 339 -13.89 -12.86 7.04
N ALA A 340 -13.66 -12.34 5.84
CA ALA A 340 -14.72 -11.98 4.90
C ALA A 340 -14.61 -12.80 3.60
N SER A 341 -15.75 -12.99 2.91
CA SER A 341 -15.86 -13.67 1.62
C SER A 341 -15.41 -12.79 0.46
N VAL A 342 -14.28 -12.12 0.62
CA VAL A 342 -13.68 -11.20 -0.35
C VAL A 342 -12.33 -11.74 -0.81
N GLU A 343 -11.84 -11.26 -1.94
CA GLU A 343 -10.55 -11.68 -2.53
C GLU A 343 -9.40 -10.76 -2.12
N SER A 344 -9.72 -9.52 -1.79
CA SER A 344 -8.83 -8.55 -1.17
C SER A 344 -9.57 -7.84 -0.05
N TYR A 345 -8.82 -7.38 0.95
CA TYR A 345 -9.36 -6.73 2.14
C TYR A 345 -9.33 -5.20 2.03
N SER A 346 -9.31 -4.64 0.81
CA SER A 346 -9.47 -3.19 0.64
C SER A 346 -10.86 -2.77 1.13
N ILE A 347 -11.00 -1.58 1.72
CA ILE A 347 -12.30 -1.09 2.23
C ILE A 347 -13.45 -1.25 1.22
N LYS A 348 -13.21 -0.93 -0.05
CA LYS A 348 -14.17 -1.10 -1.17
C LYS A 348 -14.79 -2.50 -1.28
N ARG A 349 -14.01 -3.55 -0.95
CA ARG A 349 -14.51 -4.94 -0.99
C ARG A 349 -15.32 -5.28 0.26
N LEU A 350 -15.13 -4.53 1.34
CA LEU A 350 -15.81 -4.73 2.62
C LEU A 350 -17.09 -3.89 2.75
N GLU A 351 -17.23 -2.80 1.98
CA GLU A 351 -18.42 -1.92 1.94
C GLU A 351 -19.77 -2.63 1.95
N PRO A 352 -19.98 -3.75 1.22
CA PRO A 352 -21.24 -4.48 1.28
C PRO A 352 -21.58 -5.05 2.66
N LEU A 353 -20.61 -5.27 3.55
CA LEU A 353 -20.83 -5.80 4.91
C LEU A 353 -21.51 -4.79 5.83
N TYR A 354 -21.33 -3.49 5.55
CA TYR A 354 -21.90 -2.39 6.34
C TYR A 354 -22.79 -1.47 5.50
N GLY A 355 -23.23 -1.96 4.32
CA GLY A 355 -24.26 -1.33 3.50
C GLY A 355 -23.89 0.07 3.01
N PHE A 356 -22.62 0.32 2.74
CA PHE A 356 -22.18 1.61 2.22
C PHE A 356 -22.33 1.66 0.69
N GLU A 357 -23.04 2.68 0.22
CA GLU A 357 -23.14 3.03 -1.20
C GLU A 357 -22.40 4.35 -1.40
N ARG A 358 -21.40 4.34 -2.28
CA ARG A 358 -20.62 5.53 -2.62
C ARG A 358 -21.46 6.52 -3.42
N GLU A 359 -21.31 7.81 -3.13
CA GLU A 359 -21.93 8.89 -3.90
C GLU A 359 -21.25 9.02 -5.27
N VAL A 360 -19.95 8.70 -5.35
CA VAL A 360 -19.15 8.78 -6.58
C VAL A 360 -18.79 7.37 -7.09
N ASP A 361 -19.32 6.98 -8.26
CA ASP A 361 -18.96 5.73 -8.97
C ASP A 361 -17.59 5.89 -9.67
N LEU A 362 -16.52 5.90 -8.88
CA LEU A 362 -15.16 5.83 -9.41
C LEU A 362 -14.72 4.38 -9.54
N ARG A 363 -15.02 3.83 -10.72
CA ARG A 363 -14.54 2.53 -11.17
C ARG A 363 -13.01 2.58 -11.26
N ASP A 364 -12.39 1.84 -10.36
CA ASP A 364 -10.97 1.47 -10.29
C ASP A 364 -9.99 2.48 -9.65
N ALA A 365 -9.25 2.01 -8.65
CA ALA A 365 -8.29 2.74 -7.82
C ALA A 365 -7.06 3.33 -8.56
N GLY A 366 -7.08 3.33 -9.90
CA GLY A 366 -6.16 4.11 -10.74
C GLY A 366 -6.73 5.45 -11.19
N THR A 367 -7.99 5.78 -10.84
CA THR A 367 -8.67 6.98 -11.32
C THR A 367 -8.28 8.26 -10.60
N SER A 368 -8.05 8.29 -9.28
CA SER A 368 -7.79 9.56 -8.58
C SER A 368 -6.48 10.22 -9.04
N ILE A 369 -5.40 9.43 -9.21
CA ILE A 369 -4.13 9.91 -9.78
C ILE A 369 -4.31 10.36 -11.23
N VAL A 370 -5.05 9.60 -12.06
CA VAL A 370 -5.28 9.97 -13.46
C VAL A 370 -6.13 11.24 -13.57
N GLU A 371 -7.16 11.39 -12.74
CA GLU A 371 -8.01 12.58 -12.65
C GLU A 371 -7.21 13.79 -12.16
N PHE A 372 -6.33 13.58 -11.19
CA PHE A 372 -5.42 14.61 -10.69
C PHE A 372 -4.38 15.03 -11.75
N GLU A 373 -3.76 14.10 -12.45
CA GLU A 373 -2.84 14.38 -13.56
C GLU A 373 -3.58 15.08 -14.71
N THR A 374 -4.80 14.65 -15.04
CA THR A 374 -5.66 15.35 -16.00
C THR A 374 -5.94 16.78 -15.53
N TRP A 375 -6.23 16.96 -14.24
CA TRP A 375 -6.43 18.28 -13.65
C TRP A 375 -5.19 19.18 -13.72
N LEU A 376 -3.98 18.61 -13.60
CA LEU A 376 -2.72 19.34 -13.76
C LEU A 376 -2.50 19.79 -15.21
N GLU A 377 -2.90 18.98 -16.18
CA GLU A 377 -2.83 19.30 -17.60
C GLU A 377 -3.87 20.36 -18.01
N LEU A 378 -5.02 20.39 -17.33
CA LEU A 378 -6.07 21.39 -17.55
C LEU A 378 -5.66 22.76 -16.97
N GLY A 379 -5.76 23.80 -17.80
CA GLY A 379 -5.38 25.17 -17.44
C GLY A 379 -6.35 25.85 -16.46
N ARG A 380 -7.32 26.62 -16.96
CA ARG A 380 -8.38 27.26 -16.15
C ARG A 380 -9.72 26.97 -16.82
N GLY A 381 -10.76 26.73 -16.03
CA GLY A 381 -12.10 26.49 -16.56
C GLY A 381 -12.97 25.68 -15.60
N ASP A 382 -14.24 25.49 -15.96
CA ASP A 382 -15.22 24.78 -15.15
C ASP A 382 -14.88 23.28 -15.04
N GLU A 383 -14.45 22.65 -16.13
CA GLU A 383 -14.00 21.24 -16.17
C GLU A 383 -12.91 20.94 -15.13
N ARG A 384 -12.02 21.91 -14.89
CA ARG A 384 -10.96 21.81 -13.89
C ARG A 384 -11.50 21.86 -12.46
N ASN A 385 -12.53 22.65 -12.21
CA ASN A 385 -13.15 22.72 -10.89
C ASN A 385 -13.99 21.46 -10.62
N ASP A 386 -14.64 20.93 -11.65
CA ASP A 386 -15.43 19.70 -11.56
C ASP A 386 -14.56 18.49 -11.18
N LEU A 387 -13.35 18.37 -11.74
CA LEU A 387 -12.40 17.33 -11.34
C LEU A 387 -11.98 17.45 -9.87
N LEU A 388 -11.71 18.65 -9.36
CA LEU A 388 -11.41 18.80 -7.92
C LEU A 388 -12.59 18.42 -7.04
N ALA A 389 -13.81 18.77 -7.46
CA ALA A 389 -15.02 18.39 -6.74
C ALA A 389 -15.21 16.87 -6.74
N GLN A 390 -14.90 16.21 -7.87
CA GLN A 390 -14.95 14.76 -8.00
C GLN A 390 -13.92 14.07 -7.10
N ILE A 391 -12.66 14.52 -7.13
CA ILE A 391 -11.58 14.02 -6.26
C ILE A 391 -11.94 14.25 -4.78
N ALA A 392 -12.46 15.43 -4.42
CA ALA A 392 -12.93 15.70 -3.06
C ALA A 392 -14.09 14.77 -2.64
N GLY A 393 -15.03 14.52 -3.54
CA GLY A 393 -16.16 13.62 -3.29
C GLY A 393 -15.71 12.18 -3.06
N TYR A 394 -14.74 11.71 -3.86
CA TYR A 394 -14.15 10.40 -3.70
C TYR A 394 -13.44 10.22 -2.34
N ASN A 395 -12.56 11.16 -1.99
CA ASN A 395 -11.84 11.14 -0.72
C ASN A 395 -12.79 11.32 0.48
N ARG A 396 -13.88 12.09 0.32
CA ARG A 396 -14.98 12.17 1.30
C ARG A 396 -15.65 10.81 1.49
N ASP A 397 -15.96 10.10 0.40
CA ASP A 397 -16.53 8.76 0.46
C ASP A 397 -15.60 7.77 1.18
N ASP A 398 -14.28 7.85 0.96
CA ASP A 398 -13.29 7.02 1.69
C ASP A 398 -13.28 7.33 3.20
N CYS A 399 -13.35 8.60 3.58
CA CYS A 399 -13.48 9.00 5.00
C CYS A 399 -14.80 8.49 5.62
N ILE A 400 -15.93 8.59 4.91
CA ILE A 400 -17.23 8.11 5.39
C ILE A 400 -17.24 6.58 5.46
N SER A 401 -16.68 5.89 4.48
CA SER A 401 -16.54 4.43 4.48
C SER A 401 -15.73 3.97 5.69
N THR A 402 -14.66 4.69 6.03
CA THR A 402 -13.85 4.45 7.24
C THR A 402 -14.68 4.62 8.53
N LEU A 403 -15.53 5.65 8.60
CA LEU A 403 -16.50 5.83 9.70
C LEU A 403 -17.47 4.64 9.81
N ARG A 404 -18.09 4.24 8.70
CA ARG A 404 -19.04 3.12 8.68
C ARG A 404 -18.37 1.80 9.02
N LEU A 405 -17.14 1.59 8.57
CA LEU A 405 -16.33 0.44 8.93
C LEU A 405 -16.06 0.39 10.44
N ARG A 406 -15.67 1.52 11.06
CA ARG A 406 -15.48 1.61 12.52
C ARG A 406 -16.76 1.21 13.25
N ASP A 407 -17.88 1.81 12.90
CA ASP A 407 -19.17 1.54 13.54
C ASP A 407 -19.56 0.06 13.43
N TRP A 408 -19.40 -0.52 12.24
CA TRP A 408 -19.66 -1.95 12.02
C TRP A 408 -18.72 -2.86 12.82
N LEU A 409 -17.43 -2.51 12.94
CA LEU A 409 -16.49 -3.26 13.76
C LEU A 409 -16.83 -3.20 15.26
N GLU A 410 -17.37 -2.07 15.74
CA GLU A 410 -17.89 -1.96 17.11
C GLU A 410 -19.12 -2.86 17.32
N GLU A 411 -20.01 -3.00 16.33
CA GLU A 411 -21.11 -3.98 16.39
C GLU A 411 -20.57 -5.41 16.47
N GLN A 412 -19.55 -5.75 15.67
CA GLN A 412 -18.91 -7.07 15.75
C GLN A 412 -18.25 -7.31 17.10
N ARG A 413 -17.62 -6.27 17.67
CA ARG A 413 -17.00 -6.33 18.98
C ARG A 413 -18.05 -6.52 20.09
N ALA A 414 -19.17 -5.81 20.02
CA ALA A 414 -20.27 -5.95 20.98
C ALA A 414 -20.89 -7.36 20.92
N ALA A 415 -21.10 -7.91 19.73
CA ALA A 415 -21.55 -9.28 19.56
C ALA A 415 -20.57 -10.30 20.16
N LEU A 416 -19.27 -10.08 19.96
CA LEU A 416 -18.22 -10.93 20.55
C LEU A 416 -18.20 -10.82 22.09
N ALA A 417 -18.44 -9.63 22.64
CA ALA A 417 -18.52 -9.43 24.09
C ALA A 417 -19.72 -10.15 24.71
N ALA A 418 -20.85 -10.23 23.99
CA ALA A 418 -21.99 -11.02 24.43
C ALA A 418 -21.68 -12.53 24.51
N GLU A 419 -20.77 -13.03 23.68
CA GLU A 419 -20.34 -14.44 23.66
C GLU A 419 -19.25 -14.75 24.68
N LEU A 420 -18.26 -13.87 24.84
CA LEU A 420 -17.04 -14.12 25.61
C LEU A 420 -16.99 -13.42 26.97
N GLY A 421 -17.95 -12.53 27.25
CA GLY A 421 -17.92 -11.62 28.39
C GLY A 421 -17.17 -10.32 28.07
N ASP A 422 -16.82 -9.57 29.11
CA ASP A 422 -16.17 -8.27 28.95
C ASP A 422 -14.86 -8.38 28.17
N LEU A 423 -14.71 -7.53 27.16
CA LEU A 423 -13.56 -7.50 26.27
C LEU A 423 -12.68 -6.31 26.62
N PRO A 424 -11.35 -6.49 26.72
CA PRO A 424 -10.46 -5.36 26.98
C PRO A 424 -10.50 -4.36 25.81
N ARG A 425 -10.36 -3.08 26.16
CA ARG A 425 -10.06 -1.98 25.23
C ARG A 425 -8.54 -1.72 25.26
N PRO A 426 -7.95 -1.17 24.19
CA PRO A 426 -6.58 -0.67 24.25
C PRO A 426 -6.45 0.38 25.35
N THR A 427 -5.43 0.27 26.19
CA THR A 427 -5.00 1.35 27.07
C THR A 427 -3.82 2.06 26.41
N VAL A 428 -3.88 3.38 26.32
CA VAL A 428 -2.70 4.18 25.95
C VAL A 428 -1.61 3.88 26.99
N PRO A 429 -0.40 3.43 26.59
CA PRO A 429 0.70 3.29 27.53
C PRO A 429 0.91 4.63 28.21
N GLU A 430 0.98 4.68 29.55
CA GLU A 430 1.48 5.88 30.22
C GLU A 430 2.84 6.21 29.60
N PRO A 431 3.10 7.47 29.21
CA PRO A 431 4.40 7.82 28.70
C PRO A 431 5.40 7.51 29.81
N GLU A 432 6.23 6.48 29.64
CA GLU A 432 7.45 6.36 30.41
C GLU A 432 8.12 7.72 30.29
N GLN A 433 8.37 8.36 31.44
CA GLN A 433 9.29 9.50 31.52
C GLN A 433 10.67 8.96 31.16
N VAL A 434 10.90 8.73 29.86
CA VAL A 434 12.24 8.54 29.33
C VAL A 434 12.86 9.93 29.48
N GLU A 435 13.63 10.11 30.55
CA GLU A 435 14.58 11.20 30.63
C GLU A 435 15.34 11.19 29.30
N ASP A 436 15.15 12.24 28.50
CA ASP A 436 15.79 12.44 27.20
C ASP A 436 17.28 12.15 27.42
N SER A 437 17.77 11.01 26.92
CA SER A 437 19.16 10.63 27.16
C SER A 437 20.07 11.76 26.63
N GLU A 438 21.23 11.99 27.25
CA GLU A 438 22.14 13.06 26.83
C GLU A 438 22.42 13.04 25.31
N ALA A 439 22.40 11.85 24.69
CA ALA A 439 22.51 11.66 23.25
C ALA A 439 21.36 12.33 22.45
N GLN A 440 20.11 12.20 22.88
CA GLN A 440 18.94 12.82 22.22
C GLN A 440 18.93 14.34 22.41
N GLN A 441 19.38 14.84 23.57
CA GLN A 441 19.55 16.28 23.81
C GLN A 441 20.67 16.89 22.97
N VAL A 442 21.76 16.14 22.75
CA VAL A 442 22.87 16.53 21.87
C VAL A 442 22.42 16.57 20.41
N VAL A 443 21.62 15.61 19.93
CA VAL A 443 21.05 15.63 18.57
C VAL A 443 20.11 16.82 18.37
N LYS A 444 19.19 17.10 19.31
CA LYS A 444 18.30 18.28 19.27
C LYS A 444 19.09 19.60 19.30
N ARG A 445 20.14 19.71 20.12
CA ARG A 445 21.04 20.89 20.15
C ARG A 445 21.83 21.06 18.86
N THR A 446 22.22 19.98 18.21
CA THR A 446 23.01 19.99 16.97
C THR A 446 22.14 20.39 15.78
N ARG A 447 20.90 19.87 15.68
CA ARG A 447 19.89 20.31 14.71
C ARG A 447 19.56 21.80 14.85
N ARG A 448 19.33 22.30 16.08
CA ARG A 448 19.08 23.74 16.33
C ARG A 448 20.27 24.64 16.00
N ARG A 449 21.52 24.16 16.15
CA ARG A 449 22.73 24.91 15.75
C ARG A 449 22.93 24.92 14.23
N ALA A 450 22.53 23.88 13.52
CA ALA A 450 22.59 23.83 12.07
C ALA A 450 21.61 24.83 11.43
N CYS A 451 20.36 24.92 11.93
CA CYS A 451 19.37 25.87 11.41
C CYS A 451 19.74 27.35 11.66
N ARG A 452 20.51 27.66 12.71
CA ARG A 452 20.98 29.04 12.99
C ARG A 452 22.21 29.48 12.17
N ARG A 453 22.83 28.57 11.42
CA ARG A 453 23.99 28.88 10.55
C ARG A 453 23.62 29.14 9.09
N VAL A 454 22.34 28.99 8.74
CA VAL A 454 21.80 29.18 7.38
C VAL A 454 20.77 30.33 7.35
N ALA A 455 20.73 31.17 8.39
CA ALA A 455 19.92 32.39 8.46
C ALA A 455 20.81 33.63 8.45
#